data_AF-A0ABD5Y796-F1
#
_entry.id   AF-A0ABD5Y796-F1
#
_cell.length_a   1.000
_cell.length_b   1.000
_cell.length_c   1.000
_cell.angle_alpha   90.00
_cell.angle_beta   90.00
_cell.angle_gamma   90.00
#
_symmetry.space_group_name_H-M   'P 1'
#
loop_
_entity.id
_entity.type
_entity.pdbx_description
1 polymer ?
#
loop_
_entity_poly.entity_id
_entity_poly.type
_entity_poly.pdbx_seq_one_letter_code
_entity_poly.pdbx_strand_id
1 'polypeptide(L)'
;MVVIAVCLLIALAGCHASPRSWTLEGDVERISQTDSEVNMTVTVSIQGQGEGVKLTGVKAVFLSAENRVIENQSIGTMSYELETEYHNFSVTLPQRPHYINFMYDSLRQPSNAAGGAIGLRLTDKYEGAHRYRTYSDYDPEY
;
A
#
# COMPACT_ATOMS: atom_id res chain seq x y z
N MET A 1 -50.71 -44.61 0.96
CA MET A 1 -50.61 -43.17 0.64
C MET A 1 -49.43 -42.62 1.41
N VAL A 2 -48.36 -42.25 0.73
CA VAL A 2 -47.18 -41.62 1.33
C VAL A 2 -46.95 -40.35 0.53
N VAL A 3 -47.26 -39.20 1.10
CA VAL A 3 -46.85 -37.91 0.54
C VAL A 3 -45.94 -37.29 1.58
N ILE A 4 -44.66 -37.36 1.24
CA ILE A 4 -43.49 -36.94 2.02
C ILE A 4 -43.57 -35.43 2.22
N ALA A 5 -43.44 -35.02 3.49
CA ALA A 5 -43.20 -33.64 3.87
C ALA A 5 -41.89 -33.16 3.24
N VAL A 6 -41.99 -32.30 2.21
CA VAL A 6 -40.83 -31.62 1.65
C VAL A 6 -40.46 -30.50 2.61
N CYS A 7 -39.50 -30.80 3.48
CA CYS A 7 -38.73 -29.82 4.22
C CYS A 7 -38.05 -28.88 3.20
N LEU A 8 -38.64 -27.70 2.98
CA LEU A 8 -37.98 -26.60 2.29
C LEU A 8 -36.90 -26.05 3.22
N LEU A 9 -35.73 -26.65 3.08
CA LEU A 9 -34.45 -26.22 3.61
C LEU A 9 -34.22 -24.75 3.23
N ILE A 10 -34.32 -23.90 4.24
CA ILE A 10 -33.48 -22.74 4.51
C ILE A 10 -32.54 -22.39 3.34
N ALA A 11 -33.02 -21.55 2.43
CA ALA A 11 -32.18 -20.78 1.54
C ALA A 11 -31.47 -19.67 2.36
N LEU A 12 -30.61 -20.08 3.30
CA LEU A 12 -29.43 -19.30 3.65
C LEU A 12 -28.47 -19.47 2.49
N ALA A 13 -28.84 -18.92 1.33
CA ALA A 13 -27.88 -18.61 0.30
C ALA A 13 -26.92 -17.62 0.97
N GLY A 14 -25.81 -18.16 1.46
CA GLY A 14 -24.73 -17.38 2.03
C GLY A 14 -24.44 -16.27 1.05
N CYS A 15 -24.61 -15.04 1.52
CA CYS A 15 -24.11 -13.85 0.86
C CYS A 15 -22.58 -13.96 0.88
N HIS A 16 -22.02 -14.77 -0.02
CA HIS A 16 -20.59 -14.81 -0.29
C HIS A 16 -20.29 -13.54 -1.07
N ALA A 17 -20.13 -12.44 -0.34
CA ALA A 17 -19.53 -11.25 -0.90
C ALA A 17 -18.16 -11.66 -1.47
N SER A 18 -17.94 -11.38 -2.75
CA SER A 18 -16.67 -11.68 -3.40
C SER A 18 -15.51 -11.11 -2.59
N PRO A 19 -14.37 -11.83 -2.49
CA PRO A 19 -13.18 -11.30 -1.86
C PRO A 19 -12.77 -10.00 -2.56
N ARG A 20 -12.60 -8.93 -1.79
CA ARG A 20 -12.11 -7.63 -2.27
C ARG A 20 -10.63 -7.52 -1.93
N SER A 21 -9.81 -7.15 -2.90
CA SER A 21 -8.38 -6.93 -2.67
C SER A 21 -8.02 -5.45 -2.78
N TRP A 22 -7.21 -4.95 -1.86
CA TRP A 22 -6.64 -3.61 -1.90
C TRP A 22 -5.13 -3.63 -1.64
N THR A 23 -4.45 -2.56 -2.06
CA THR A 23 -3.01 -2.42 -1.87
C THR A 23 -2.65 -0.98 -1.56
N LEU A 24 -1.86 -0.73 -0.51
CA LEU A 24 -1.16 0.54 -0.34
C LEU A 24 0.12 0.52 -1.18
N GLU A 25 0.14 1.27 -2.26
CA GLU A 25 1.25 1.33 -3.22
C GLU A 25 1.66 2.78 -3.44
N GLY A 26 2.94 3.01 -3.70
CA GLY A 26 3.42 4.32 -4.12
C GLY A 26 4.27 4.27 -5.37
N ASP A 27 4.62 5.44 -5.86
CA ASP A 27 5.51 5.65 -7.01
C ASP A 27 6.40 6.87 -6.77
N VAL A 28 7.54 6.92 -7.45
CA VAL A 28 8.46 8.07 -7.41
C VAL A 28 8.33 8.85 -8.71
N GLU A 29 7.63 9.98 -8.66
CA GLU A 29 7.34 10.80 -9.83
C GLU A 29 8.56 11.60 -10.30
N ARG A 30 9.34 12.12 -9.36
CA ARG A 30 10.50 12.99 -9.66
C ARG A 30 11.64 12.73 -8.69
N ILE A 31 12.85 12.77 -9.23
CA ILE A 31 14.10 12.75 -8.46
C ILE A 31 14.98 13.86 -8.99
N SER A 32 15.42 14.75 -8.12
CA SER A 32 16.53 15.66 -8.40
C SER A 32 17.64 15.43 -7.38
N GLN A 33 18.89 15.52 -7.83
CA GLN A 33 20.05 15.23 -7.00
C GLN A 33 21.05 16.38 -7.13
N THR A 34 21.57 16.83 -6.00
CA THR A 34 22.72 17.71 -5.89
C THR A 34 23.91 16.91 -5.33
N ASP A 35 25.05 17.56 -5.14
CA ASP A 35 26.24 16.91 -4.58
C ASP A 35 26.05 16.46 -3.11
N SER A 36 25.07 17.04 -2.41
CA SER A 36 24.83 16.81 -0.98
C SER A 36 23.48 16.17 -0.65
N GLU A 37 22.48 16.25 -1.53
CA GLU A 37 21.10 15.88 -1.22
C GLU A 37 20.36 15.26 -2.41
N VAL A 38 19.34 14.48 -2.10
CA VAL A 38 18.40 13.89 -3.05
C VAL A 38 16.99 14.34 -2.70
N ASN A 39 16.37 15.10 -3.59
CA ASN A 39 14.97 15.48 -3.48
C ASN A 39 14.12 14.49 -4.27
N MET A 40 13.09 13.93 -3.62
CA MET A 40 12.19 12.97 -4.23
C MET A 40 10.75 13.42 -4.05
N THR A 41 9.95 13.32 -5.11
CA THR A 41 8.50 13.45 -5.06
C THR A 41 7.91 12.05 -5.12
N VAL A 42 7.16 11.68 -4.08
CA VAL A 42 6.58 10.35 -3.90
C VAL A 42 5.07 10.49 -3.84
N THR A 43 4.38 9.67 -4.64
CA THR A 43 2.94 9.50 -4.57
C THR A 43 2.64 8.17 -3.89
N VAL A 44 1.62 8.13 -3.04
CA VAL A 44 1.16 6.92 -2.35
C VAL A 44 -0.36 6.88 -2.44
N SER A 45 -0.95 5.70 -2.62
CA SER A 45 -2.38 5.53 -2.85
C SER A 45 -2.87 4.15 -2.42
N ILE A 46 -4.15 4.06 -2.09
CA ILE A 46 -4.83 2.77 -1.89
C ILE A 46 -5.43 2.35 -3.24
N GLN A 47 -4.87 1.31 -3.86
CA GLN A 47 -5.30 0.75 -5.14
C GLN A 47 -6.24 -0.45 -4.94
N GLY A 48 -7.00 -0.82 -5.98
CA GLY A 48 -7.90 -1.97 -5.98
C GLY A 48 -9.31 -1.68 -5.45
N GLN A 49 -9.94 -2.66 -4.82
CA GLN A 49 -11.32 -2.60 -4.31
C GLN A 49 -11.36 -2.16 -2.84
N GLY A 50 -10.79 -1.01 -2.55
CA GLY A 50 -10.53 -0.52 -1.18
C GLY A 50 -11.71 0.09 -0.42
N GLU A 51 -12.92 0.15 -0.96
CA GLU A 51 -14.06 0.81 -0.29
C GLU A 51 -14.25 0.36 1.17
N GLY A 52 -14.24 1.32 2.09
CA GLY A 52 -14.32 1.09 3.54
C GLY A 52 -12.98 0.79 4.21
N VAL A 53 -11.87 0.74 3.47
CA VAL A 53 -10.51 0.62 4.02
C VAL A 53 -10.07 1.97 4.55
N LYS A 54 -9.57 1.97 5.80
CA LYS A 54 -8.98 3.12 6.45
C LYS A 54 -7.69 2.70 7.16
N LEU A 55 -6.60 3.32 6.75
CA LEU A 55 -5.25 3.17 7.29
C LEU A 55 -4.94 4.39 8.15
N THR A 56 -4.48 4.17 9.38
CA THR A 56 -4.08 5.25 10.29
C THR A 56 -2.59 5.13 10.60
N GLY A 57 -1.88 6.26 10.70
CA GLY A 57 -0.44 6.27 10.95
C GLY A 57 0.38 5.87 9.73
N VAL A 58 -0.12 6.17 8.52
CA VAL A 58 0.58 5.88 7.28
C VAL A 58 1.88 6.67 7.23
N LYS A 59 2.98 5.98 6.91
CA LYS A 59 4.32 6.57 6.79
C LYS A 59 5.12 5.89 5.69
N ALA A 60 6.02 6.64 5.09
CA ALA A 60 7.05 6.13 4.19
C ALA A 60 8.39 6.07 4.94
N VAL A 61 9.02 4.91 4.94
CA VAL A 61 10.31 4.64 5.56
C VAL A 61 11.36 4.49 4.46
N PHE A 62 12.32 5.41 4.43
CA PHE A 62 13.38 5.43 3.42
C PHE A 62 14.60 4.67 3.96
N LEU A 63 15.02 3.63 3.25
CA LEU A 63 16.07 2.72 3.71
C LEU A 63 17.30 2.74 2.79
N SER A 64 18.49 2.58 3.36
CA SER A 64 19.72 2.32 2.62
C SER A 64 19.76 0.89 2.03
N ALA A 65 20.79 0.59 1.25
CA ALA A 65 21.01 -0.77 0.72
C ALA A 65 21.23 -1.82 1.83
N GLU A 66 21.69 -1.39 3.01
CA GLU A 66 21.88 -2.21 4.20
C GLU A 66 20.66 -2.21 5.15
N ASN A 67 19.48 -1.81 4.65
CA ASN A 67 18.23 -1.71 5.42
C ASN A 67 18.29 -0.77 6.64
N ARG A 68 19.19 0.24 6.62
CA ARG A 68 19.22 1.27 7.66
C ARG A 68 18.23 2.38 7.34
N VAL A 69 17.48 2.83 8.35
CA VAL A 69 16.59 3.98 8.22
C VAL A 69 17.40 5.23 7.94
N ILE A 70 17.09 5.88 6.82
CA ILE A 70 17.61 7.19 6.42
C ILE A 70 16.66 8.27 6.95
N GLU A 71 15.36 8.13 6.69
CA GLU A 71 14.32 9.10 7.04
C GLU A 71 12.95 8.42 7.16
N ASN A 72 12.06 9.03 7.95
CA ASN A 72 10.66 8.64 8.05
C ASN A 72 9.75 9.81 7.70
N GLN A 73 8.93 9.67 6.67
CA GLN A 73 7.92 10.67 6.33
C GLN A 73 6.53 10.23 6.77
N SER A 74 5.92 10.98 7.69
CA SER A 74 4.53 10.78 8.08
C SER A 74 3.60 11.29 6.97
N ILE A 75 2.62 10.47 6.60
CA ILE A 75 1.53 10.79 5.66
C ILE A 75 0.21 11.00 6.42
N GLY A 76 -0.02 10.24 7.50
CA GLY A 76 -1.17 10.41 8.39
C GLY A 76 -2.25 9.36 8.18
N THR A 77 -3.46 9.76 7.84
CA THR A 77 -4.59 8.83 7.62
C THR A 77 -4.92 8.78 6.15
N MET A 78 -5.14 7.58 5.62
CA MET A 78 -5.63 7.37 4.25
C MET A 78 -6.88 6.49 4.30
N SER A 79 -7.89 6.83 3.52
CA SER A 79 -9.18 6.14 3.47
C SER A 79 -9.69 6.03 2.05
N TYR A 80 -10.18 4.86 1.69
CA TYR A 80 -10.83 4.64 0.41
C TYR A 80 -12.33 4.52 0.68
N GLU A 81 -13.07 5.63 0.59
CA GLU A 81 -14.53 5.64 0.81
C GLU A 81 -15.34 5.49 -0.48
N LEU A 82 -15.03 6.28 -1.52
CA LEU A 82 -15.75 6.24 -2.81
C LEU A 82 -14.82 6.37 -4.03
N GLU A 83 -13.64 6.96 -3.84
CA GLU A 83 -12.63 7.16 -4.88
C GLU A 83 -11.24 6.84 -4.31
N THR A 84 -10.27 6.56 -5.20
CA THR A 84 -8.88 6.34 -4.84
C THR A 84 -8.31 7.59 -4.16
N GLU A 85 -8.01 7.51 -2.87
CA GLU A 85 -7.23 8.53 -2.18
C GLU A 85 -5.75 8.33 -2.51
N TYR A 86 -5.12 9.41 -3.00
CA TYR A 86 -3.68 9.49 -3.19
C TYR A 86 -3.12 10.68 -2.42
N HIS A 87 -1.91 10.52 -1.92
CA HIS A 87 -1.15 11.57 -1.27
C HIS A 87 0.17 11.76 -2.02
N ASN A 88 0.54 13.01 -2.29
CA ASN A 88 1.80 13.36 -2.92
C ASN A 88 2.59 14.24 -1.96
N PHE A 89 3.86 13.87 -1.72
CA PHE A 89 4.75 14.60 -0.84
C PHE A 89 6.17 14.66 -1.41
N SER A 90 6.91 15.68 -1.00
CA SER A 90 8.34 15.80 -1.31
C SER A 90 9.17 15.53 -0.07
N VAL A 91 10.30 14.84 -0.24
CA VAL A 91 11.28 14.57 0.82
C VAL A 91 12.68 14.91 0.33
N THR A 92 13.49 15.49 1.22
CA THR A 92 14.92 15.75 0.99
C THR A 92 15.71 14.76 1.83
N LEU A 93 16.58 13.98 1.17
CA LEU A 93 17.35 12.91 1.79
C LEU A 93 18.85 13.17 1.62
N PRO A 94 19.70 12.84 2.62
CA PRO A 94 21.15 13.01 2.51
C PRO A 94 21.79 12.04 1.51
N GLN A 95 21.07 10.98 1.13
CA GLN A 95 21.51 10.01 0.14
C GLN A 95 20.29 9.37 -0.53
N ARG A 96 20.48 8.75 -1.70
CA ARG A 96 19.41 8.03 -2.38
C ARG A 96 19.03 6.76 -1.59
N PRO A 97 17.75 6.53 -1.30
CA PRO A 97 17.32 5.30 -0.67
C PRO A 97 17.37 4.13 -1.67
N HIS A 98 17.68 2.93 -1.17
CA HIS A 98 17.57 1.71 -1.97
C HIS A 98 16.17 1.11 -1.87
N TYR A 99 15.48 1.34 -0.74
CA TYR A 99 14.10 0.91 -0.53
C TYR A 99 13.24 2.03 0.05
N ILE A 100 11.95 2.01 -0.26
CA ILE A 100 10.92 2.86 0.35
C ILE A 100 9.81 1.92 0.82
N ASN A 101 9.62 1.79 2.13
CA ASN A 101 8.57 0.94 2.69
C ASN A 101 7.40 1.79 3.13
N PHE A 102 6.20 1.42 2.71
CA PHE A 102 4.98 2.03 3.24
C PHE A 102 4.47 1.20 4.40
N MET A 103 4.23 1.85 5.52
CA MET A 103 3.74 1.22 6.75
C MET A 103 2.53 1.98 7.25
N TYR A 104 1.74 1.34 8.09
CA TYR A 104 0.62 1.94 8.81
C TYR A 104 0.53 1.32 10.20
N ASP A 105 0.01 2.07 11.17
CA ASP A 105 -0.06 1.63 12.57
C ASP A 105 -1.35 0.85 12.85
N SER A 106 -2.43 1.12 12.11
CA SER A 106 -3.68 0.35 12.22
C SER A 106 -4.50 0.35 10.93
N LEU A 107 -5.30 -0.71 10.77
CA LEU A 107 -6.17 -0.98 9.64
C LEU A 107 -7.61 -1.20 10.11
N ARG A 108 -8.55 -0.48 9.50
CA ARG A 108 -9.98 -0.77 9.55
C ARG A 108 -10.44 -1.11 8.13
N GLN A 109 -11.10 -2.25 7.94
CA GLN A 109 -11.59 -2.69 6.64
C GLN A 109 -12.88 -3.51 6.76
N PRO A 110 -13.67 -3.65 5.69
CA PRO A 110 -14.75 -4.63 5.63
C PRO A 110 -14.23 -6.06 5.83
N SER A 111 -15.06 -6.94 6.39
CA SER A 111 -14.65 -8.33 6.70
C SER A 111 -14.34 -9.19 5.47
N ASN A 112 -14.77 -8.76 4.29
CA ASN A 112 -14.49 -9.42 3.00
C ASN A 112 -13.36 -8.73 2.21
N ALA A 113 -12.67 -7.76 2.80
CA ALA A 113 -11.53 -7.08 2.19
C ALA A 113 -10.22 -7.61 2.77
N ALA A 114 -9.24 -7.85 1.90
CA ALA A 114 -7.87 -8.23 2.27
C ALA A 114 -6.89 -7.37 1.49
N GLY A 115 -5.73 -7.07 2.09
CA GLY A 115 -4.73 -6.23 1.46
C GLY A 115 -3.52 -6.00 2.34
N GLY A 116 -2.59 -5.22 1.82
CA GLY A 116 -1.32 -4.93 2.46
C GLY A 116 -0.63 -3.73 1.85
N ALA A 117 0.58 -3.44 2.31
CA ALA A 117 1.43 -2.41 1.73
C ALA A 117 2.51 -3.03 0.86
N ILE A 118 2.82 -2.40 -0.27
CA ILE A 118 3.89 -2.82 -1.18
C ILE A 118 4.95 -1.73 -1.20
N GLY A 119 6.18 -2.10 -0.86
CA GLY A 119 7.32 -1.19 -0.89
C GLY A 119 7.84 -0.95 -2.30
N LEU A 120 8.78 -0.02 -2.41
CA LEU A 120 9.52 0.28 -3.62
C LEU A 120 11.00 -0.06 -3.46
N ARG A 121 11.59 -0.66 -4.48
CA ARG A 121 13.02 -0.95 -4.55
C ARG A 121 13.64 -0.21 -5.72
N LEU A 122 14.80 0.41 -5.48
CA LEU A 122 15.64 0.98 -6.51
C LEU A 122 16.16 -0.14 -7.44
N THR A 123 15.83 -0.05 -8.72
CA THR A 123 16.36 -0.92 -9.77
C THR A 123 17.40 -0.17 -10.60
N ASP A 124 18.44 -0.88 -11.03
CA ASP A 124 19.53 -0.29 -11.81
C ASP A 124 19.07 0.29 -13.15
N LYS A 125 19.83 1.30 -13.58
CA LYS A 125 19.58 2.23 -14.69
C LYS A 125 19.06 1.56 -15.95
N TYR A 126 17.83 1.86 -16.33
CA TYR A 126 17.45 1.87 -17.75
C TYR A 126 17.71 3.29 -18.28
N GLU A 127 18.52 3.41 -19.32
CA GLU A 127 18.72 4.67 -20.08
C GLU A 127 19.22 5.86 -19.23
N GLY A 128 20.01 5.60 -18.18
CA GLY A 128 20.57 6.67 -17.34
C GLY A 128 19.64 7.24 -16.27
N ALA A 129 18.39 6.78 -16.19
CA ALA A 129 17.43 7.14 -15.16
C ALA A 129 17.27 6.02 -14.12
N HIS A 130 17.30 6.39 -12.84
CA HIS A 130 17.00 5.48 -11.73
C HIS A 130 15.49 5.27 -11.65
N ARG A 131 15.05 4.00 -11.56
CA ARG A 131 13.62 3.65 -11.46
C ARG A 131 13.36 2.82 -10.21
N TYR A 132 12.26 3.11 -9.54
CA TYR A 132 11.75 2.27 -8.47
C TYR A 132 10.77 1.25 -9.04
N ARG A 133 10.74 0.05 -8.48
CA ARG A 133 9.72 -0.97 -8.77
C ARG A 133 9.08 -1.44 -7.47
N THR A 134 7.81 -1.79 -7.55
CA THR A 134 7.08 -2.44 -6.47
C THR A 134 7.69 -3.79 -6.09
N TYR A 135 7.75 -4.06 -4.79
CA TYR A 135 8.16 -5.35 -4.24
C TYR A 135 7.34 -5.69 -2.99
N SER A 136 6.92 -6.95 -2.87
CA SER A 136 5.87 -7.39 -1.94
C SER A 136 6.38 -8.06 -0.66
N ASP A 137 7.63 -7.86 -0.26
CA ASP A 137 8.19 -8.57 0.91
C ASP A 137 7.75 -7.99 2.27
N TYR A 138 6.81 -7.03 2.29
CA TYR A 138 6.27 -6.46 3.52
C TYR A 138 5.10 -7.32 4.06
N ASP A 139 5.38 -8.05 5.13
CA ASP A 139 4.39 -8.80 5.92
C ASP A 139 4.02 -7.97 7.17
N PRO A 140 2.78 -7.44 7.27
CA PRO A 140 2.35 -6.66 8.43
C PRO A 140 2.08 -7.51 9.70
N GLU A 141 2.14 -8.84 9.62
CA GLU A 141 1.92 -9.74 10.77
C GLU A 141 3.17 -9.98 11.64
N TYR A 142 4.31 -9.34 11.34
CA TYR A 142 5.55 -9.42 12.12
C TYR A 142 6.14 -8.06 12.49
#